data_AF-A0A078A7Z3-F1
#
_entry.id   AF-A0A078A7Z3-F1
#
_cell.length_a   1.000
_cell.length_b   1.000
_cell.length_c   1.000
_cell.angle_alpha   90.00
_cell.angle_beta   90.00
_cell.angle_gamma   90.00
#
_symmetry.space_group_name_H-M   'P 1'
#
loop_
_entity.id
_entity.type
_entity.pdbx_description
1 polymer ?
#
loop_
_entity_poly.entity_id
_entity_poly.type
_entity_poly.pdbx_seq_one_letter_code
_entity_poly.pdbx_strand_id
1 'polypeptide(L)'
;MRGIGSEKVINSTNDSKIFVFFSGYGATGLLGFPQKYLYADNLISNLTYMRQKNMYSEMVFYIDACESGSMFQGLLDPALNIYVMTATNSWESSWGTYCYPDDLKDGRHLGTCLGDLFSVNWMEDTDASDILKKSLLTQFEIVKKATRWSHVMQFGQLEFQDNSQQQSQLIKRNLRDAEIENIQQRISLTNDCSQTSNVTIGNEGMNSSNHNLQYCWSKQVQTDIIQRSSKGSREIKIHYLQSRVQMNNFKFPNQQRELDLEENKRITDDYVFDLFKDQVNQNHKKQTNGIDEAIIIQDEEVLPRNFDCLRAMIDAFEGSIYAKMDDYQMKYVRYFVYACEKTEMTEENKSQKIHELSEQIRDACIRAI
;
A
#
# COMPACT_ATOMS: atom_id res chain seq x y z
N MET A 1 -14.66 -21.35 1.26
CA MET A 1 -15.23 -20.68 2.45
C MET A 1 -16.74 -20.83 2.37
N ARG A 2 -17.37 -21.65 3.23
CA ARG A 2 -18.81 -21.93 3.10
C ARG A 2 -19.63 -20.74 3.58
N GLY A 3 -20.56 -20.25 2.76
CA GLY A 3 -21.50 -19.18 3.07
C GLY A 3 -20.94 -17.75 2.97
N ILE A 4 -19.75 -17.55 2.39
CA ILE A 4 -19.13 -16.21 2.29
C ILE A 4 -18.80 -15.90 0.82
N GLY A 5 -19.45 -14.87 0.27
CA GLY A 5 -19.22 -14.39 -1.10
C GLY A 5 -19.56 -15.44 -2.17
N SER A 6 -18.76 -15.49 -3.25
CA SER A 6 -18.90 -16.52 -4.29
C SER A 6 -18.28 -17.87 -3.91
N GLU A 7 -17.68 -17.96 -2.73
CA GLU A 7 -16.87 -19.08 -2.25
C GLU A 7 -15.67 -19.46 -3.13
N LYS A 8 -15.40 -18.74 -4.21
CA LYS A 8 -14.24 -18.93 -5.09
C LYS A 8 -12.96 -18.73 -4.27
N VAL A 9 -12.09 -19.73 -4.33
CA VAL A 9 -10.77 -19.73 -3.71
C VAL A 9 -9.71 -20.11 -4.73
N ILE A 10 -8.45 -19.85 -4.39
CA ILE A 10 -7.31 -20.37 -5.14
C ILE A 10 -7.29 -21.90 -4.97
N ASN A 11 -7.78 -22.63 -5.96
CA ASN A 11 -7.70 -24.09 -6.04
C ASN A 11 -6.57 -24.48 -7.01
N SER A 12 -5.34 -24.37 -6.54
CA SER A 12 -4.12 -24.48 -7.34
C SER A 12 -3.31 -25.75 -7.01
N THR A 13 -2.36 -26.08 -7.88
CA THR A 13 -1.46 -27.24 -7.77
C THR A 13 0.00 -26.80 -7.87
N ASN A 14 0.92 -27.76 -7.78
CA ASN A 14 2.36 -27.50 -7.86
C ASN A 14 2.82 -26.92 -9.22
N ASP A 15 1.97 -26.96 -10.25
CA ASP A 15 2.26 -26.40 -11.58
C ASP A 15 1.62 -25.01 -11.77
N SER A 16 0.88 -24.52 -10.78
CA SER A 16 0.14 -23.27 -10.88
C SER A 16 1.03 -22.07 -10.60
N LYS A 17 0.97 -21.07 -11.48
CA LYS A 17 1.54 -19.75 -11.27
C LYS A 17 0.47 -18.81 -10.72
N ILE A 18 0.77 -18.07 -9.66
CA ILE A 18 -0.20 -17.22 -8.97
C ILE A 18 0.26 -15.76 -8.99
N PHE A 19 -0.63 -14.86 -9.39
CA PHE A 19 -0.44 -13.41 -9.23
C PHE A 19 -1.43 -12.90 -8.19
N VAL A 20 -0.93 -12.14 -7.21
CA VAL A 20 -1.73 -11.49 -6.17
C VAL A 20 -1.44 -9.99 -6.22
N PHE A 21 -2.50 -9.20 -6.32
CA PHE A 21 -2.42 -7.74 -6.19
C PHE A 21 -3.26 -7.29 -5.00
N PHE A 22 -2.64 -6.53 -4.10
CA PHE A 22 -3.31 -5.85 -2.99
C PHE A 22 -3.16 -4.35 -3.19
N SER A 23 -4.25 -3.60 -3.04
CA SER A 23 -4.25 -2.14 -2.93
C SER A 23 -5.18 -1.76 -1.78
N GLY A 24 -4.66 -0.92 -0.87
CA GLY A 24 -5.40 -0.47 0.29
C GLY A 24 -4.51 0.21 1.33
N TYR A 25 -5.00 0.29 2.56
CA TYR A 25 -4.23 0.87 3.66
C TYR A 25 -3.18 -0.12 4.18
N GLY A 26 -2.05 0.40 4.62
CA GLY A 26 -1.00 -0.35 5.28
C GLY A 26 -0.48 0.37 6.50
N ALA A 27 0.30 -0.34 7.30
CA ALA A 27 1.16 0.22 8.33
C ALA A 27 2.31 -0.76 8.60
N THR A 28 3.27 -0.37 9.45
CA THR A 28 4.41 -1.23 9.78
C THR A 28 3.95 -2.62 10.27
N GLY A 29 4.18 -3.65 9.45
CA GLY A 29 3.87 -5.05 9.74
C GLY A 29 2.44 -5.50 9.47
N LEU A 30 1.58 -4.68 8.86
CA LEU A 30 0.19 -5.07 8.58
C LEU A 30 -0.43 -4.38 7.37
N LEU A 31 -1.44 -5.04 6.79
CA LEU A 31 -2.33 -4.51 5.76
C LEU A 31 -3.77 -4.41 6.27
N GLY A 32 -4.43 -3.30 5.95
CA GLY A 32 -5.81 -3.02 6.34
C GLY A 32 -6.83 -3.69 5.42
N PHE A 33 -7.72 -4.50 5.98
CA PHE A 33 -8.97 -4.92 5.34
C PHE A 33 -10.13 -4.11 5.93
N PRO A 34 -11.32 -4.07 5.30
CA PRO A 34 -12.45 -3.28 5.79
C PRO A 34 -12.80 -3.52 7.27
N GLN A 35 -12.67 -4.75 7.77
CA GLN A 35 -13.02 -5.10 9.16
C GLN A 35 -11.86 -5.64 10.00
N LYS A 36 -10.72 -6.01 9.40
CA LYS A 36 -9.61 -6.69 10.10
C LYS A 36 -8.26 -6.25 9.55
N TYR A 37 -7.18 -6.75 10.15
CA TYR A 37 -5.81 -6.59 9.66
C TYR A 37 -5.24 -7.94 9.22
N LEU A 38 -4.43 -7.90 8.15
CA LEU A 38 -3.54 -8.98 7.77
C LEU A 38 -2.14 -8.62 8.24
N TYR A 39 -1.69 -9.27 9.32
CA TYR A 39 -0.33 -9.10 9.83
C TYR A 39 0.69 -9.86 8.98
N ALA A 40 1.91 -9.32 8.90
CA ALA A 40 2.98 -9.90 8.10
C ALA A 40 3.32 -11.33 8.51
N ASP A 41 3.40 -11.62 9.80
CA ASP A 41 3.68 -12.98 10.29
C ASP A 41 2.62 -14.01 9.86
N ASN A 42 1.34 -13.64 9.91
CA ASN A 42 0.24 -14.47 9.42
C ASN A 42 0.30 -14.68 7.91
N LEU A 43 0.65 -13.64 7.13
CA LEU A 43 0.86 -13.77 5.69
C LEU A 43 2.00 -14.74 5.39
N ILE A 44 3.18 -14.53 6.00
CA ILE A 44 4.38 -15.35 5.77
C ILE A 44 4.16 -16.80 6.21
N SER A 45 3.49 -17.03 7.34
CA SER A 45 3.12 -18.36 7.81
C SER A 45 2.22 -19.09 6.80
N ASN A 46 1.21 -18.40 6.26
CA ASN A 46 0.33 -18.97 5.24
C ASN A 46 1.06 -19.25 3.92
N LEU A 47 1.97 -18.37 3.47
CA LEU A 47 2.78 -18.59 2.28
C LEU A 47 3.73 -19.79 2.42
N THR A 48 4.30 -19.96 3.62
CA THR A 48 5.11 -21.12 3.99
C THR A 48 4.27 -22.40 3.94
N TYR A 49 3.06 -22.38 4.50
CA TYR A 49 2.12 -23.50 4.42
C TYR A 49 1.78 -23.85 2.97
N MET A 50 1.45 -22.85 2.14
CA MET A 50 1.12 -23.08 0.72
C MET A 50 2.29 -23.72 -0.04
N ARG A 51 3.54 -23.31 0.25
CA ARG A 51 4.74 -23.94 -0.32
C ARG A 51 4.90 -25.39 0.10
N GLN A 52 4.76 -25.69 1.40
CA GLN A 52 4.84 -27.06 1.93
C GLN A 52 3.76 -28.00 1.38
N LYS A 53 2.61 -27.44 1.00
CA LYS A 53 1.50 -28.18 0.39
C LYS A 53 1.54 -28.21 -1.14
N ASN A 54 2.64 -27.75 -1.75
CA ASN A 54 2.81 -27.73 -3.21
C ASN A 54 1.62 -27.07 -3.92
N MET A 55 1.14 -25.93 -3.39
CA MET A 55 -0.03 -25.23 -3.93
C MET A 55 0.32 -24.28 -5.07
N TYR A 56 1.60 -24.11 -5.42
CA TYR A 56 2.04 -23.29 -6.55
C TYR A 56 3.46 -23.65 -6.98
N SER A 57 3.77 -23.41 -8.25
CA SER A 57 5.14 -23.44 -8.77
C SER A 57 5.85 -22.12 -8.45
N GLU A 58 5.21 -20.99 -8.79
CA GLU A 58 5.74 -19.62 -8.70
C GLU A 58 4.62 -18.68 -8.25
N MET A 59 4.95 -17.67 -7.45
CA MET A 59 3.98 -16.66 -7.02
C MET A 59 4.56 -15.25 -7.13
N VAL A 60 3.74 -14.29 -7.55
CA VAL A 60 4.08 -12.87 -7.61
C VAL A 60 3.09 -12.06 -6.81
N PHE A 61 3.59 -11.17 -5.94
CA PHE A 61 2.79 -10.20 -5.20
C PHE A 61 3.13 -8.78 -5.61
N TYR A 62 2.12 -7.99 -5.99
CA TYR A 62 2.20 -6.53 -6.03
C TYR A 62 1.38 -5.96 -4.87
N ILE A 63 2.02 -5.14 -4.03
CA ILE A 63 1.40 -4.56 -2.83
C ILE A 63 1.46 -3.05 -2.90
N ASP A 64 0.30 -2.41 -3.06
CA ASP A 64 0.12 -0.97 -2.92
C ASP A 64 -0.46 -0.64 -1.54
N ALA A 65 0.41 -0.21 -0.64
CA ALA A 65 0.05 0.25 0.69
C ALA A 65 1.19 1.04 1.33
N CYS A 66 0.86 1.91 2.30
CA CYS A 66 1.84 2.53 3.17
C CYS A 66 2.66 1.48 3.92
N GLU A 67 3.96 1.72 4.06
CA GLU A 67 4.91 0.86 4.77
C GLU A 67 4.91 -0.60 4.27
N SER A 68 4.47 -0.84 3.03
CA SER A 68 4.28 -2.18 2.43
C SER A 68 5.54 -3.04 2.40
N GLY A 69 6.74 -2.45 2.35
CA GLY A 69 8.00 -3.18 2.46
C GLY A 69 8.16 -3.94 3.80
N SER A 70 7.54 -3.43 4.87
CA SER A 70 7.60 -4.04 6.21
C SER A 70 6.88 -5.40 6.30
N MET A 71 6.04 -5.73 5.30
CA MET A 71 5.38 -7.02 5.20
C MET A 71 6.35 -8.17 4.86
N PHE A 72 7.52 -7.86 4.29
CA PHE A 72 8.44 -8.87 3.73
C PHE A 72 9.90 -8.69 4.16
N GLN A 73 10.33 -7.47 4.48
CA GLN A 73 11.72 -7.17 4.80
C GLN A 73 12.23 -8.01 5.98
N GLY A 74 13.21 -8.88 5.69
CA GLY A 74 13.76 -9.83 6.66
C GLY A 74 12.76 -10.86 7.18
N LEU A 75 11.61 -11.04 6.52
CA LEU A 75 10.59 -12.05 6.87
C LEU A 75 10.39 -13.07 5.74
N LEU A 76 10.45 -12.65 4.48
CA LEU A 76 10.21 -13.52 3.32
C LEU A 76 11.45 -14.32 2.96
N ASP A 77 11.36 -15.65 3.07
CA ASP A 77 12.40 -16.59 2.64
C ASP A 77 12.39 -16.75 1.10
N PRO A 78 13.51 -16.49 0.39
CA PRO A 78 13.63 -16.72 -1.06
C PRO A 78 13.29 -18.17 -1.49
N ALA A 79 13.48 -19.17 -0.62
CA ALA A 79 13.16 -20.57 -0.91
C ALA A 79 11.65 -20.85 -1.10
N LEU A 80 10.79 -19.88 -0.73
CA LEU A 80 9.36 -19.97 -0.98
C LEU A 80 9.00 -19.83 -2.46
N ASN A 81 9.93 -19.42 -3.33
CA ASN A 81 9.68 -19.26 -4.77
C ASN A 81 8.59 -18.20 -5.06
N ILE A 82 8.67 -17.09 -4.32
CA ILE A 82 7.77 -15.94 -4.41
C ILE A 82 8.59 -14.70 -4.75
N TYR A 83 8.15 -13.93 -5.75
CA TYR A 83 8.64 -12.58 -6.01
C TYR A 83 7.64 -11.54 -5.50
N VAL A 84 8.13 -10.47 -4.89
CA VAL A 84 7.29 -9.38 -4.38
C VAL A 84 7.80 -8.05 -4.89
N MET A 85 6.88 -7.18 -5.29
CA MET A 85 7.11 -5.76 -5.53
C MET A 85 6.16 -4.93 -4.65
N THR A 86 6.70 -3.96 -3.93
CA THR A 86 5.93 -3.11 -3.00
C THR A 86 5.99 -1.66 -3.42
N ALA A 87 4.92 -0.90 -3.18
CA ALA A 87 4.85 0.53 -3.50
C ALA A 87 5.84 1.38 -2.70
N THR A 88 6.23 0.90 -1.51
CA THR A 88 7.06 1.63 -0.55
C THR A 88 8.11 0.73 0.09
N ASN A 89 9.08 1.34 0.74
CA ASN A 89 9.88 0.67 1.77
C ASN A 89 9.04 0.39 3.04
N SER A 90 9.71 -0.02 4.12
CA SER A 90 9.12 -0.39 5.42
C SER A 90 8.68 0.79 6.29
N TRP A 91 8.97 2.03 5.88
CA TRP A 91 8.93 3.20 6.74
C TRP A 91 8.12 4.38 6.21
N GLU A 92 7.94 4.47 4.90
CA GLU A 92 7.25 5.58 4.25
C GLU A 92 5.83 5.21 3.79
N SER A 93 5.01 6.24 3.60
CA SER A 93 3.66 6.11 3.07
C SER A 93 3.63 5.97 1.54
N SER A 94 2.59 5.32 1.04
CA SER A 94 2.24 5.29 -0.39
C SER A 94 1.57 6.59 -0.81
N TRP A 95 1.29 6.73 -2.10
CA TRP A 95 0.76 7.96 -2.69
C TRP A 95 -0.41 7.69 -3.60
N GLY A 96 -1.52 8.38 -3.37
CA GLY A 96 -2.63 8.53 -4.30
C GLY A 96 -2.24 9.44 -5.46
N THR A 97 -2.89 9.27 -6.61
CA THR A 97 -2.74 10.11 -7.79
C THR A 97 -4.06 10.33 -8.52
N TYR A 98 -4.05 11.17 -9.55
CA TYR A 98 -5.26 11.63 -10.24
C TYR A 98 -6.26 12.23 -9.24
N CYS A 99 -5.74 13.02 -8.31
CA CYS A 99 -6.48 13.77 -7.30
C CYS A 99 -6.86 15.15 -7.85
N TYR A 100 -7.81 15.83 -7.21
CA TYR A 100 -8.19 17.20 -7.58
C TYR A 100 -6.97 18.13 -7.72
N PRO A 101 -6.83 18.87 -8.84
CA PRO A 101 -7.80 19.08 -9.93
C PRO A 101 -7.74 18.09 -11.11
N ASP A 102 -6.93 17.04 -11.05
CA ASP A 102 -6.78 16.05 -12.14
C ASP A 102 -7.83 14.94 -12.10
N ASP A 103 -8.77 14.99 -11.15
CA ASP A 103 -9.83 14.01 -10.91
C ASP A 103 -11.06 14.18 -11.84
N LEU A 104 -10.79 14.57 -13.09
CA LEU A 104 -11.82 14.90 -14.07
C LEU A 104 -12.42 13.64 -14.71
N LYS A 105 -13.74 13.52 -14.65
CA LYS A 105 -14.52 12.59 -15.46
C LYS A 105 -15.60 13.35 -16.22
N ASP A 106 -15.59 13.26 -17.55
CA ASP A 106 -16.54 13.96 -18.43
C ASP A 106 -16.63 15.48 -18.14
N GLY A 107 -15.47 16.11 -17.88
CA GLY A 107 -15.36 17.55 -17.56
C GLY A 107 -15.85 17.93 -16.17
N ARG A 108 -16.10 16.96 -15.27
CA ARG A 108 -16.53 17.18 -13.89
C ARG A 108 -15.54 16.59 -12.91
N HIS A 109 -15.19 17.36 -11.87
CA HIS A 109 -14.39 16.86 -10.77
C HIS A 109 -15.20 15.90 -9.89
N LEU A 110 -14.57 14.81 -9.46
CA LEU A 110 -15.17 13.82 -8.58
C LEU A 110 -14.94 14.12 -7.08
N GLY A 111 -14.08 15.08 -6.77
CA GLY A 111 -13.68 15.46 -5.43
C GLY A 111 -12.66 14.53 -4.78
N THR A 112 -12.15 13.51 -5.49
CA THR A 112 -11.39 12.39 -4.90
C THR A 112 -10.26 11.90 -5.81
N CYS A 113 -9.26 11.21 -5.26
CA CYS A 113 -8.19 10.59 -6.06
C CYS A 113 -8.71 9.36 -6.82
N LEU A 114 -8.31 9.20 -8.08
CA LEU A 114 -8.81 8.13 -8.96
C LEU A 114 -7.89 6.90 -9.05
N GLY A 115 -6.68 6.97 -8.51
CA GLY A 115 -5.78 5.83 -8.43
C GLY A 115 -4.68 6.03 -7.40
N ASP A 116 -3.84 5.01 -7.25
CA ASP A 116 -2.61 5.06 -6.46
C ASP A 116 -1.41 5.05 -7.41
N LEU A 117 -0.39 5.86 -7.10
CA LEU A 117 0.72 6.14 -8.01
C LEU A 117 1.45 4.87 -8.43
N PHE A 118 1.80 4.00 -7.47
CA PHE A 118 2.41 2.71 -7.77
C PHE A 118 1.49 1.86 -8.64
N SER A 119 0.22 1.74 -8.25
CA SER A 119 -0.77 0.95 -8.97
C SER A 119 -0.93 1.38 -10.43
N VAL A 120 -1.19 2.66 -10.67
CA VAL A 120 -1.39 3.15 -12.05
C VAL A 120 -0.11 3.02 -12.87
N ASN A 121 1.07 3.16 -12.25
CA ASN A 121 2.35 3.02 -12.95
C ASN A 121 2.55 1.62 -13.50
N TRP A 122 2.26 0.56 -12.73
CA TRP A 122 2.43 -0.81 -13.26
C TRP A 122 1.26 -1.22 -14.18
N MET A 123 0.04 -0.78 -13.90
CA MET A 123 -1.14 -1.11 -14.71
C MET A 123 -1.05 -0.48 -16.10
N GLU A 124 -0.78 0.82 -16.18
CA GLU A 124 -0.68 1.52 -17.45
C GLU A 124 0.56 1.09 -18.25
N ASP A 125 1.65 0.78 -17.55
CA ASP A 125 2.83 0.16 -18.17
C ASP A 125 2.50 -1.20 -18.81
N THR A 126 1.67 -2.00 -18.14
CA THR A 126 1.20 -3.29 -18.64
C THR A 126 0.26 -3.13 -19.83
N ASP A 127 -0.67 -2.16 -19.78
CA ASP A 127 -1.61 -1.86 -20.86
C ASP A 127 -0.91 -1.34 -22.13
N ALA A 128 0.17 -0.58 -21.96
CA ALA A 128 0.95 0.03 -23.03
C ALA A 128 1.94 -0.92 -23.72
N SER A 129 2.32 -2.01 -23.05
CA SER A 129 3.46 -2.85 -23.44
C SER A 129 3.03 -4.15 -24.11
N ASP A 130 3.86 -4.66 -25.03
CA ASP A 130 3.81 -6.08 -25.39
C ASP A 130 4.37 -6.90 -24.23
N ILE A 131 3.49 -7.31 -23.31
CA ILE A 131 3.84 -8.05 -22.09
C ILE A 131 4.57 -9.37 -22.37
N LEU A 132 4.53 -9.90 -23.61
CA LEU A 132 5.31 -11.08 -24.01
C LEU A 132 6.82 -10.83 -24.09
N LYS A 133 7.23 -9.57 -24.23
CA LYS A 133 8.62 -9.17 -24.42
C LYS A 133 9.21 -8.49 -23.19
N LYS A 134 8.41 -8.34 -22.13
CA LYS A 134 8.80 -7.61 -20.93
C LYS A 134 9.00 -8.57 -19.77
N SER A 135 10.10 -8.38 -19.06
CA SER A 135 10.41 -9.13 -17.86
C SER A 135 9.92 -8.39 -16.61
N LEU A 136 9.75 -9.11 -15.51
CA LEU A 136 9.42 -8.51 -14.21
C LEU A 136 10.49 -7.49 -13.78
N LEU A 137 11.78 -7.73 -14.08
CA LEU A 137 12.85 -6.76 -13.81
C LEU A 137 12.60 -5.45 -14.55
N THR A 138 12.25 -5.54 -15.83
CA THR A 138 12.03 -4.36 -16.66
C THR A 138 10.83 -3.56 -16.16
N GLN A 139 9.73 -4.23 -15.79
CA GLN A 139 8.59 -3.56 -15.18
C GLN A 139 8.95 -2.93 -13.83
N PHE A 140 9.69 -3.63 -12.97
CA PHE A 140 10.18 -3.09 -11.70
C PHE A 140 10.96 -1.78 -11.89
N GLU A 141 11.94 -1.76 -12.79
CA GLU A 141 12.75 -0.54 -13.03
C GLU A 141 11.90 0.63 -13.57
N ILE A 142 10.92 0.35 -14.42
CA ILE A 142 10.00 1.38 -14.92
C ILE A 142 9.11 1.92 -13.80
N VAL A 143 8.48 1.02 -13.03
CA VAL A 143 7.57 1.37 -11.94
C VAL A 143 8.32 2.12 -10.83
N LYS A 144 9.53 1.67 -10.49
CA LYS A 144 10.43 2.35 -9.54
C LYS A 144 10.79 3.76 -9.98
N LYS A 145 11.09 3.96 -11.27
CA LYS A 145 11.38 5.30 -11.82
C LYS A 145 10.15 6.19 -11.89
N ALA A 146 8.97 5.62 -12.15
CA ALA A 146 7.73 6.36 -12.28
C ALA A 146 7.08 6.71 -10.92
N THR A 147 7.33 5.90 -9.89
CA THR A 147 6.79 6.08 -8.54
C THR A 147 7.76 6.93 -7.73
N ARG A 148 7.68 8.25 -7.89
CA ARG A 148 8.75 9.17 -7.45
C ARG A 148 8.67 9.61 -5.99
N TRP A 149 7.51 9.40 -5.36
CA TRP A 149 7.24 9.89 -4.01
C TRP A 149 7.43 8.82 -2.93
N SER A 150 7.74 7.60 -3.34
CA SER A 150 8.11 6.48 -2.47
C SER A 150 9.16 5.61 -3.17
N HIS A 151 9.79 4.72 -2.41
CA HIS A 151 10.79 3.79 -2.86
C HIS A 151 10.13 2.44 -3.14
N VAL A 152 9.94 2.12 -4.42
CA VAL A 152 9.49 0.80 -4.83
C VAL A 152 10.56 -0.23 -4.48
N MET A 153 10.17 -1.26 -3.72
CA MET A 153 11.09 -2.30 -3.25
C MET A 153 10.74 -3.66 -3.85
N GLN A 154 11.72 -4.56 -3.80
CA GLN A 154 11.57 -5.95 -4.23
C GLN A 154 12.10 -6.93 -3.19
N PHE A 155 11.42 -8.07 -3.06
CA PHE A 155 11.76 -9.12 -2.09
C PHE A 155 11.58 -10.53 -2.67
N GLY A 156 12.14 -11.51 -1.98
CA GLY A 156 11.97 -12.93 -2.30
C GLY A 156 12.90 -13.42 -3.40
N GLN A 157 12.37 -14.24 -4.31
CA GLN A 157 13.14 -14.86 -5.38
C GLN A 157 13.34 -13.89 -6.56
N LEU A 158 14.50 -13.21 -6.59
CA LEU A 158 14.83 -12.20 -7.60
C LEU A 158 15.33 -12.83 -8.92
N GLU A 159 15.74 -14.10 -8.94
CA GLU A 159 16.16 -14.78 -10.18
C GLU A 159 15.00 -14.95 -11.18
N PHE A 160 13.75 -14.81 -10.73
CA PHE A 160 12.56 -14.77 -11.59
C PHE A 160 12.57 -13.60 -12.59
N GLN A 161 13.30 -12.54 -12.28
CA GLN A 161 13.05 -11.26 -12.92
C GLN A 161 13.60 -11.14 -14.33
N ASP A 162 14.53 -12.02 -14.71
CA ASP A 162 15.17 -12.03 -16.03
C ASP A 162 14.35 -12.76 -17.10
N ASN A 163 13.33 -13.54 -16.71
CA ASN A 163 12.55 -14.33 -17.67
C ASN A 163 11.27 -13.60 -18.11
N SER A 164 11.28 -13.02 -19.32
CA SER A 164 10.12 -12.37 -19.95
C SER A 164 8.89 -13.28 -20.13
N GLN A 165 9.07 -14.61 -20.11
CA GLN A 165 7.97 -15.56 -20.17
C GLN A 165 7.15 -15.63 -18.87
N GLN A 166 7.70 -15.23 -17.72
CA GLN A 166 7.00 -15.34 -16.43
C GLN A 166 5.94 -14.25 -16.24
N GLN A 167 6.26 -12.98 -16.54
CA GLN A 167 5.28 -11.88 -16.45
C GLN A 167 4.09 -12.10 -17.39
N SER A 168 4.40 -12.51 -18.63
CA SER A 168 3.37 -12.83 -19.62
C SER A 168 2.50 -14.02 -19.26
N GLN A 169 2.99 -15.02 -18.53
CA GLN A 169 2.16 -16.16 -18.11
C GLN A 169 1.29 -15.86 -16.87
N LEU A 170 1.74 -14.94 -16.01
CA LEU A 170 1.07 -14.58 -14.76
C LEU A 170 -0.08 -13.58 -14.94
N ILE A 171 0.10 -12.57 -15.79
CA ILE A 171 -0.89 -11.50 -16.00
C ILE A 171 -1.90 -11.84 -17.12
N LYS A 172 -1.58 -12.75 -18.06
CA LYS A 172 -2.38 -12.95 -19.29
C LYS A 172 -3.72 -13.67 -19.20
N ARG A 173 -4.16 -14.22 -18.07
CA ARG A 173 -5.23 -15.22 -18.17
C ARG A 173 -6.64 -14.61 -18.25
N ASN A 174 -7.04 -14.19 -19.45
CA ASN A 174 -8.38 -14.36 -20.06
C ASN A 174 -8.54 -13.83 -21.51
N LEU A 175 -7.48 -13.62 -22.29
CA LEU A 175 -7.63 -13.29 -23.72
C LEU A 175 -7.46 -14.54 -24.59
N ARG A 176 -8.43 -14.83 -25.46
CA ARG A 176 -8.38 -15.94 -26.43
C ARG A 176 -7.33 -15.65 -27.52
N ASP A 177 -6.79 -16.68 -28.16
CA ASP A 177 -5.77 -16.53 -29.23
C ASP A 177 -6.23 -15.59 -30.37
N ALA A 178 -7.52 -15.59 -30.69
CA ALA A 178 -8.12 -14.66 -31.65
C ALA A 178 -8.14 -13.19 -31.18
N GLU A 179 -8.15 -12.94 -29.87
CA GLU A 179 -8.01 -11.60 -29.28
C GLU A 179 -6.54 -11.17 -29.29
N ILE A 180 -5.59 -12.10 -29.19
CA ILE A 180 -4.15 -11.85 -29.29
C ILE A 180 -3.74 -11.45 -30.72
N GLU A 181 -4.20 -12.15 -31.76
CA GLU A 181 -3.95 -11.74 -33.15
C GLU A 181 -4.56 -10.35 -33.44
N ASN A 182 -5.75 -10.08 -32.88
CA ASN A 182 -6.40 -8.77 -33.00
C ASN A 182 -5.60 -7.67 -32.27
N ILE A 183 -5.02 -7.96 -31.10
CA ILE A 183 -4.12 -7.04 -30.38
C ILE A 183 -2.81 -6.83 -31.14
N GLN A 184 -2.21 -7.87 -31.73
CA GLN A 184 -0.98 -7.75 -32.52
C GLN A 184 -1.21 -6.95 -33.81
N GLN A 185 -2.34 -7.15 -34.50
CA GLN A 185 -2.76 -6.31 -35.62
C GLN A 185 -3.00 -4.86 -35.16
N ARG A 186 -3.63 -4.64 -34.01
CA ARG A 186 -3.86 -3.29 -33.45
C ARG A 186 -2.56 -2.57 -33.09
N ILE A 187 -1.61 -3.23 -32.42
CA ILE A 187 -0.27 -2.68 -32.11
C ILE A 187 0.48 -2.31 -33.39
N SER A 188 0.34 -3.09 -34.47
CA SER A 188 0.96 -2.77 -35.76
C SER A 188 0.36 -1.54 -36.43
N LEU A 189 -0.91 -1.23 -36.18
CA LEU A 189 -1.63 -0.06 -36.71
C LEU A 189 -1.47 1.20 -35.84
N THR A 190 -1.14 1.06 -34.55
CA THR A 190 -1.02 2.16 -33.57
C THR A 190 0.40 2.72 -33.41
N ASN A 191 1.39 2.19 -34.14
CA ASN A 191 2.80 2.61 -34.00
C ASN A 191 3.15 3.97 -34.64
N ASP A 192 2.20 4.63 -35.29
CA ASP A 192 2.38 5.97 -35.85
C ASP A 192 1.75 7.05 -34.94
N CYS A 193 2.50 7.51 -33.94
CA CYS A 193 2.11 8.62 -33.07
C CYS A 193 2.52 10.00 -33.63
N SER A 194 2.88 10.10 -34.91
CA SER A 194 3.31 11.38 -35.53
C SER A 194 2.18 12.42 -35.65
N GLN A 195 0.93 12.03 -35.43
CA GLN A 195 -0.25 12.89 -35.57
C GLN A 195 -0.77 13.47 -34.23
N THR A 196 -0.23 13.08 -33.06
CA THR A 196 -0.77 13.51 -31.74
C THR A 196 -0.05 14.70 -31.10
N SER A 197 0.88 15.34 -31.81
CA SER A 197 1.69 16.47 -31.29
C SER A 197 0.90 17.74 -30.94
N ASN A 198 -0.41 17.78 -31.20
CA ASN A 198 -1.28 18.92 -30.89
C ASN A 198 -2.48 18.57 -29.98
N VAL A 199 -2.36 17.58 -29.09
CA VAL A 199 -3.35 17.41 -28.01
C VAL A 199 -2.91 18.23 -26.81
N THR A 200 -3.36 19.48 -26.76
CA THR A 200 -3.28 20.32 -25.57
C THR A 200 -4.14 19.68 -24.47
N ILE A 201 -3.63 19.62 -23.22
CA ILE A 201 -4.43 19.20 -22.05
C ILE A 201 -5.58 20.20 -21.91
N GLY A 202 -6.75 19.85 -22.46
CA GLY A 202 -7.88 20.77 -22.56
C GLY A 202 -9.13 20.09 -23.11
N ASN A 203 -10.08 19.88 -22.21
CA ASN A 203 -11.54 19.87 -22.43
C ASN A 203 -12.22 18.86 -23.36
N GLU A 204 -11.52 17.97 -24.06
CA GLU A 204 -12.21 16.89 -24.80
C GLU A 204 -12.20 15.58 -24.02
N GLY A 205 -13.37 15.24 -23.46
CA GLY A 205 -13.60 13.96 -22.79
C GLY A 205 -13.28 12.77 -23.70
N MET A 206 -12.65 11.75 -23.12
CA MET A 206 -12.32 10.49 -23.79
C MET A 206 -13.60 9.78 -24.28
N ASN A 207 -13.92 9.94 -25.56
CA ASN A 207 -14.90 9.08 -26.21
C ASN A 207 -14.26 7.70 -26.47
N SER A 208 -14.92 6.65 -25.98
CA SER A 208 -14.50 5.22 -26.02
C SER A 208 -14.26 4.60 -27.41
N SER A 209 -14.34 5.40 -28.48
CA SER A 209 -14.32 4.95 -29.87
C SER A 209 -12.99 5.17 -30.61
N ASN A 210 -11.95 5.71 -29.96
CA ASN A 210 -10.67 6.00 -30.61
C ASN A 210 -9.45 5.37 -29.90
N HIS A 211 -9.28 4.05 -30.07
CA HIS A 211 -8.25 3.26 -29.41
C HIS A 211 -6.80 3.59 -29.81
N ASN A 212 -6.58 4.28 -30.94
CA ASN A 212 -5.26 4.84 -31.33
C ASN A 212 -4.78 5.91 -30.34
N LEU A 213 -5.70 6.70 -29.76
CA LEU A 213 -5.36 7.67 -28.73
C LEU A 213 -4.87 6.97 -27.47
N GLN A 214 -5.47 5.86 -27.03
CA GLN A 214 -5.10 5.19 -25.76
C GLN A 214 -3.65 4.69 -25.74
N TYR A 215 -3.16 4.12 -26.86
CA TYR A 215 -1.77 3.67 -26.99
C TYR A 215 -0.78 4.84 -27.10
N CYS A 216 -1.05 5.86 -27.94
CA CYS A 216 -0.17 7.03 -28.03
C CYS A 216 -0.21 7.87 -26.74
N TRP A 217 -1.34 7.91 -26.04
CA TRP A 217 -1.47 8.53 -24.73
C TRP A 217 -0.58 7.80 -23.73
N SER A 218 -0.54 6.48 -23.70
CA SER A 218 0.38 5.75 -22.80
C SER A 218 1.88 6.05 -23.06
N LYS A 219 2.28 6.28 -24.31
CA LYS A 219 3.65 6.74 -24.66
C LYS A 219 3.90 8.20 -24.28
N GLN A 220 2.91 9.07 -24.43
CA GLN A 220 2.98 10.49 -24.06
C GLN A 220 2.90 10.66 -22.53
N VAL A 221 2.21 9.76 -21.84
CA VAL A 221 2.13 9.62 -20.40
C VAL A 221 3.50 9.25 -19.80
N GLN A 222 4.37 8.52 -20.53
CA GLN A 222 5.76 8.34 -20.10
C GLN A 222 6.55 9.66 -20.06
N THR A 223 6.20 10.65 -20.89
CA THR A 223 6.76 12.00 -20.80
C THR A 223 6.05 12.88 -19.74
N ASP A 224 4.76 12.63 -19.46
CA ASP A 224 3.96 13.36 -18.46
C ASP A 224 4.02 12.79 -17.02
N ILE A 225 4.85 11.77 -16.76
CA ILE A 225 5.14 11.25 -15.39
C ILE A 225 5.52 12.39 -14.41
N ILE A 226 5.96 13.54 -14.92
CA ILE A 226 6.35 14.73 -14.15
C ILE A 226 5.14 15.53 -13.60
N GLN A 227 3.93 15.38 -14.14
CA GLN A 227 2.82 16.33 -13.91
C GLN A 227 1.62 15.79 -13.11
N ARG A 228 1.55 14.48 -12.80
CA ARG A 228 0.37 13.93 -12.11
C ARG A 228 0.23 14.50 -10.70
N SER A 229 -0.97 14.99 -10.36
CA SER A 229 -1.29 15.28 -8.97
C SER A 229 -1.05 14.05 -8.12
N SER A 230 -0.33 14.22 -7.02
CA SER A 230 0.01 13.15 -6.10
C SER A 230 -0.22 13.63 -4.67
N LYS A 231 -0.82 12.78 -3.84
CA LYS A 231 -1.09 13.06 -2.42
C LYS A 231 -0.66 11.84 -1.61
N GLY A 232 0.05 12.06 -0.51
CA GLY A 232 0.37 10.96 0.41
C GLY A 232 -0.92 10.28 0.86
N SER A 233 -0.94 8.95 0.94
CA SER A 233 -2.19 8.20 1.17
C SER A 233 -2.89 8.60 2.48
N ARG A 234 -2.13 9.05 3.49
CA ARG A 234 -2.63 9.59 4.78
C ARG A 234 -3.32 10.97 4.66
N GLU A 235 -3.08 11.67 3.56
CA GLU A 235 -3.62 13.01 3.28
C GLU A 235 -4.81 12.99 2.31
N ILE A 236 -5.16 11.84 1.76
CA ILE A 236 -6.25 11.73 0.77
C ILE A 236 -7.58 12.17 1.38
N LYS A 237 -7.89 11.76 2.62
CA LYS A 237 -9.14 12.10 3.30
C LYS A 237 -9.29 13.60 3.54
N ILE A 238 -8.26 14.25 4.09
CA ILE A 238 -8.31 15.71 4.31
C ILE A 238 -8.32 16.47 2.98
N HIS A 239 -7.58 16.00 1.97
CA HIS A 239 -7.60 16.58 0.64
C HIS A 239 -8.98 16.47 -0.03
N TYR A 240 -9.70 15.37 0.15
CA TYR A 240 -11.09 15.20 -0.30
C TYR A 240 -12.01 16.24 0.35
N LEU A 241 -11.92 16.42 1.68
CA LEU A 241 -12.74 17.39 2.41
C LEU A 241 -12.43 18.84 1.97
N GLN A 242 -11.15 19.19 1.85
CA GLN A 242 -10.71 20.50 1.36
C GLN A 242 -11.19 20.76 -0.07
N SER A 243 -11.03 19.78 -0.97
CA SER A 243 -11.47 19.88 -2.37
C SER A 243 -12.99 20.11 -2.45
N ARG A 244 -13.79 19.41 -1.65
CA ARG A 244 -15.25 19.61 -1.59
C ARG A 244 -15.64 21.01 -1.14
N VAL A 245 -14.97 21.55 -0.12
CA VAL A 245 -15.21 22.92 0.36
C VAL A 245 -14.88 23.93 -0.73
N GLN A 246 -13.73 23.76 -1.40
CA GLN A 246 -13.27 24.64 -2.48
C GLN A 246 -14.19 24.60 -3.70
N MET A 247 -14.54 23.41 -4.19
CA MET A 247 -15.42 23.23 -5.36
C MET A 247 -16.79 23.91 -5.19
N ASN A 248 -17.26 24.00 -3.95
CA ASN A 248 -18.55 24.61 -3.64
C ASN A 248 -18.43 26.10 -3.26
N ASN A 249 -17.27 26.73 -3.44
CA ASN A 249 -17.00 28.12 -3.04
C ASN A 249 -17.44 28.41 -1.59
N PHE A 250 -17.16 27.50 -0.66
CA PHE A 250 -17.48 27.65 0.78
C PHE A 250 -18.98 27.84 1.08
N LYS A 251 -19.87 27.48 0.15
CA LYS A 251 -21.31 27.73 0.28
C LYS A 251 -22.03 26.85 1.31
N PHE A 252 -21.44 25.72 1.71
CA PHE A 252 -22.10 24.73 2.58
C PHE A 252 -21.40 24.61 3.93
N PRO A 253 -21.95 25.20 5.01
CA PRO A 253 -21.34 25.16 6.35
C PRO A 253 -21.09 23.75 6.87
N ASN A 254 -21.93 22.78 6.50
CA ASN A 254 -21.74 21.38 6.92
C ASN A 254 -20.45 20.77 6.36
N GLN A 255 -20.02 21.16 5.16
CA GLN A 255 -18.78 20.65 4.57
C GLN A 255 -17.55 21.24 5.27
N GLN A 256 -17.60 22.53 5.63
CA GLN A 256 -16.56 23.15 6.45
C GLN A 256 -16.49 22.46 7.82
N ARG A 257 -17.64 22.19 8.43
CA ARG A 257 -17.69 21.47 9.71
C ARG A 257 -17.09 20.06 9.61
N GLU A 258 -17.33 19.33 8.53
CA GLU A 258 -16.70 18.02 8.31
C GLU A 258 -15.16 18.14 8.25
N LEU A 259 -14.64 19.16 7.56
CA LEU A 259 -13.20 19.44 7.51
C LEU A 259 -12.65 19.81 8.90
N ASP A 260 -13.29 20.74 9.60
CA ASP A 260 -12.86 21.17 10.94
C ASP A 260 -12.85 20.00 11.94
N LEU A 261 -13.83 19.09 11.83
CA LEU A 261 -13.89 17.89 12.68
C LEU A 261 -12.73 16.92 12.38
N GLU A 262 -12.38 16.74 11.10
CA GLU A 262 -11.22 15.93 10.72
C GLU A 262 -9.91 16.55 11.21
N GLU A 263 -9.73 17.86 11.05
CA GLU A 263 -8.54 18.57 11.53
C GLU A 263 -8.38 18.46 13.05
N ASN A 264 -9.46 18.70 13.80
CA ASN A 264 -9.44 18.56 15.26
C ASN A 264 -9.19 17.11 15.69
N LYS A 265 -9.79 16.13 15.01
CA LYS A 265 -9.54 14.72 15.28
C LYS A 265 -8.05 14.38 15.11
N ARG A 266 -7.42 14.84 14.03
CA ARG A 266 -5.99 14.62 13.77
C ARG A 266 -5.09 15.21 14.86
N ILE A 267 -5.43 16.41 15.36
CA ILE A 267 -4.72 17.04 16.48
C ILE A 267 -4.83 16.17 17.74
N THR A 268 -6.03 15.68 18.07
CA THR A 268 -6.24 14.78 19.22
C THR A 268 -5.47 13.48 19.04
N ASP A 269 -5.51 12.86 17.86
CA ASP A 269 -4.78 11.63 17.57
C ASP A 269 -3.27 11.85 17.74
N ASP A 270 -2.72 12.93 17.21
CA ASP A 270 -1.30 13.26 17.38
C ASP A 270 -0.93 13.40 18.87
N TYR A 271 -1.79 14.06 19.65
CA TYR A 271 -1.60 14.23 21.09
C TYR A 271 -1.63 12.90 21.86
N VAL A 272 -2.54 11.97 21.52
CA VAL A 272 -2.57 10.62 22.12
C VAL A 272 -1.24 9.92 21.95
N PHE A 273 -0.66 9.95 20.75
CA PHE A 273 0.57 9.22 20.47
C PHE A 273 1.81 9.91 21.04
N ASP A 274 1.79 11.23 21.23
CA ASP A 274 2.83 11.94 21.99
C ASP A 274 2.79 11.55 23.48
N LEU A 275 1.60 11.51 24.10
CA LEU A 275 1.44 11.02 25.47
C LEU A 275 1.92 9.58 25.63
N PHE A 276 1.58 8.69 24.70
CA PHE A 276 2.04 7.32 24.71
C PHE A 276 3.57 7.23 24.68
N LYS A 277 4.23 8.00 23.79
CA LYS A 277 5.70 8.06 23.72
C LYS A 277 6.30 8.49 25.06
N ASP A 278 5.78 9.55 25.67
CA ASP A 278 6.28 10.06 26.94
C ASP A 278 6.17 9.01 28.05
N GLN A 279 5.06 8.27 28.09
CA GLN A 279 4.85 7.21 29.07
C GLN A 279 5.79 6.02 28.87
N VAL A 280 5.99 5.56 27.63
CA VAL A 280 6.94 4.49 27.33
C VAL A 280 8.35 4.92 27.72
N ASN A 281 8.72 6.16 27.41
CA ASN A 281 10.06 6.68 27.67
C ASN A 281 10.38 6.77 29.17
N GLN A 282 9.38 7.02 30.01
CA GLN A 282 9.53 7.11 31.47
C GLN A 282 9.57 5.75 32.16
N ASN A 283 8.85 4.76 31.63
CA ASN A 283 8.54 3.52 32.35
C ASN A 283 9.28 2.27 31.83
N HIS A 284 9.82 2.33 30.60
CA HIS A 284 10.47 1.18 29.98
C HIS A 284 11.93 1.46 29.69
N LYS A 285 12.72 0.38 29.77
CA LYS A 285 14.14 0.38 29.45
C LYS A 285 14.43 -0.63 28.36
N LYS A 286 15.43 -0.31 27.54
CA LYS A 286 16.10 -1.22 26.62
C LYS A 286 17.45 -1.61 27.22
N GLN A 287 17.92 -2.80 26.89
CA GLN A 287 19.26 -3.24 27.27
C GLN A 287 20.23 -2.98 26.12
N THR A 288 21.23 -2.14 26.36
CA THR A 288 22.33 -1.89 25.41
C THR A 288 23.63 -2.30 26.08
N ASN A 289 24.30 -3.35 25.58
CA ASN A 289 25.57 -3.87 26.14
C ASN A 289 25.52 -4.18 27.66
N GLY A 290 24.39 -4.67 28.17
CA GLY A 290 24.19 -4.97 29.59
C GLY A 290 23.92 -3.74 30.47
N ILE A 291 23.66 -2.57 29.86
CA ILE A 291 23.26 -1.35 30.56
C ILE A 291 21.78 -1.07 30.27
N ASP A 292 21.06 -0.78 31.35
CA ASP A 292 19.68 -0.30 31.36
C ASP A 292 19.60 1.14 30.83
N GLU A 293 19.08 1.31 29.62
CA GLU A 293 18.85 2.63 29.00
C GLU A 293 17.36 2.91 28.87
N ALA A 294 16.94 4.17 29.06
CA ALA A 294 15.56 4.56 28.77
C ALA A 294 15.22 4.28 27.29
N ILE A 295 13.99 3.81 27.05
CA ILE A 295 13.47 3.79 25.69
C ILE A 295 13.21 5.25 25.29
N ILE A 296 13.64 5.64 24.09
CA ILE A 296 13.23 6.89 23.48
C ILE A 296 12.60 6.48 22.18
N ILE A 297 11.28 6.51 22.08
CA ILE A 297 10.60 6.23 20.82
C ILE A 297 11.03 7.30 19.81
N GLN A 298 11.90 6.89 18.90
CA GLN A 298 12.44 7.72 17.84
C GLN A 298 11.73 7.46 16.52
N ASP A 299 11.84 8.43 15.62
CA ASP A 299 11.39 8.30 14.24
C ASP A 299 12.45 7.54 13.42
N GLU A 300 12.74 6.29 13.81
CA GLU A 300 13.70 5.41 13.13
C GLU A 300 13.06 4.08 12.69
N GLU A 301 13.58 3.52 11.60
CA GLU A 301 13.08 2.26 11.05
C GLU A 301 13.30 1.09 12.01
N VAL A 302 12.19 0.50 12.48
CA VAL A 302 12.18 -0.73 13.28
C VAL A 302 11.24 -1.74 12.63
N LEU A 303 11.78 -2.91 12.29
CA LEU A 303 11.00 -3.98 11.69
C LEU A 303 10.26 -4.79 12.76
N PRO A 304 8.98 -5.14 12.54
CA PRO A 304 8.18 -5.87 13.52
C PRO A 304 8.58 -7.35 13.58
N ARG A 305 8.79 -7.86 14.79
CA ARG A 305 9.10 -9.26 15.11
C ARG A 305 8.21 -9.80 16.23
N ASN A 306 7.87 -8.96 17.20
CA ASN A 306 6.98 -9.27 18.31
C ASN A 306 5.52 -8.98 17.95
N PHE A 307 4.96 -9.78 17.04
CA PHE A 307 3.59 -9.58 16.54
C PHE A 307 2.50 -9.80 17.59
N ASP A 308 2.77 -10.55 18.65
CA ASP A 308 1.86 -10.70 19.79
C ASP A 308 1.71 -9.38 20.56
N CYS A 309 2.84 -8.70 20.83
CA CYS A 309 2.84 -7.37 21.42
C CYS A 309 2.14 -6.38 20.48
N LEU A 310 2.48 -6.38 19.19
CA LEU A 310 1.85 -5.48 18.21
C LEU A 310 0.32 -5.63 18.16
N ARG A 311 -0.17 -6.88 18.15
CA ARG A 311 -1.62 -7.16 18.21
C ARG A 311 -2.24 -6.63 19.50
N ALA A 312 -1.63 -6.89 20.65
CA ALA A 312 -2.13 -6.40 21.92
C ALA A 312 -2.18 -4.86 22.00
N MET A 313 -1.19 -4.17 21.44
CA MET A 313 -1.15 -2.70 21.39
C MET A 313 -2.25 -2.12 20.51
N ILE A 314 -2.48 -2.71 19.33
CA ILE A 314 -3.57 -2.30 18.43
C ILE A 314 -4.92 -2.57 19.10
N ASP A 315 -5.12 -3.77 19.68
CA ASP A 315 -6.34 -4.13 20.40
C ASP A 315 -6.58 -3.21 21.61
N ALA A 316 -5.53 -2.75 22.29
CA ALA A 316 -5.65 -1.81 23.40
C ALA A 316 -6.09 -0.42 22.94
N PHE A 317 -5.55 0.08 21.83
CA PHE A 317 -5.97 1.33 21.21
C PHE A 317 -7.41 1.25 20.69
N GLU A 318 -7.74 0.23 19.90
CA GLU A 318 -9.07 0.03 19.30
C GLU A 318 -10.13 -0.47 20.29
N GLY A 319 -9.73 -1.00 21.44
CA GLY A 319 -10.63 -1.36 22.53
C GLY A 319 -10.96 -0.21 23.48
N SER A 320 -10.30 0.95 23.29
CA SER A 320 -10.55 2.15 24.08
C SER A 320 -11.74 2.94 23.50
N ILE A 321 -11.66 4.26 23.47
CA ILE A 321 -12.68 5.16 22.90
C ILE A 321 -12.77 5.09 21.36
N TYR A 322 -11.81 4.42 20.72
CA TYR A 322 -11.75 4.24 19.27
C TYR A 322 -12.46 2.94 18.88
N ALA A 323 -13.00 2.87 17.66
CA ALA A 323 -13.58 1.62 17.14
C ALA A 323 -12.57 0.83 16.29
N LYS A 324 -11.86 1.55 15.42
CA LYS A 324 -10.84 1.01 14.52
C LYS A 324 -9.92 2.15 14.09
N MET A 325 -8.63 1.87 13.93
CA MET A 325 -7.67 2.83 13.40
C MET A 325 -8.09 3.25 11.99
N ASP A 326 -8.24 4.57 11.78
CA ASP A 326 -8.38 5.12 10.44
C ASP A 326 -7.03 5.28 9.74
N ASP A 327 -7.08 5.66 8.47
CA ASP A 327 -5.90 5.86 7.65
C ASP A 327 -4.92 6.85 8.27
N TYR A 328 -5.36 7.91 8.95
CA TYR A 328 -4.42 8.82 9.61
C TYR A 328 -3.72 8.14 10.79
N GLN A 329 -4.47 7.46 11.65
CA GLN A 329 -3.98 6.83 12.87
C GLN A 329 -2.97 5.71 12.60
N MET A 330 -3.10 4.93 11.52
CA MET A 330 -2.17 3.80 11.33
C MET A 330 -0.71 4.25 11.06
N LYS A 331 -0.44 5.53 10.79
CA LYS A 331 0.95 6.06 10.75
C LYS A 331 1.68 5.86 12.08
N TYR A 332 0.94 5.71 13.17
CA TYR A 332 1.46 5.55 14.52
C TYR A 332 1.69 4.11 14.96
N VAL A 333 1.30 3.12 14.15
CA VAL A 333 1.60 1.70 14.41
C VAL A 333 3.11 1.47 14.59
N ARG A 334 3.94 2.25 13.90
CA ARG A 334 5.40 2.23 14.08
C ARG A 334 5.86 2.52 15.51
N TYR A 335 5.12 3.32 16.29
CA TYR A 335 5.44 3.57 17.70
C TYR A 335 5.12 2.35 18.57
N PHE A 336 4.06 1.61 18.24
CA PHE A 336 3.78 0.33 18.88
C PHE A 336 4.87 -0.69 18.54
N VAL A 337 5.27 -0.78 17.27
CA VAL A 337 6.39 -1.64 16.86
C VAL A 337 7.65 -1.26 17.62
N TYR A 338 7.99 0.03 17.67
CA TYR A 338 9.15 0.50 18.43
C TYR A 338 9.12 0.05 19.89
N ALA A 339 8.01 0.31 20.58
CA ALA A 339 7.86 -0.06 21.99
C ALA A 339 7.97 -1.59 22.18
N CYS A 340 7.34 -2.37 21.30
CA CYS A 340 7.35 -3.83 21.35
C CYS A 340 8.73 -4.45 21.08
N GLU A 341 9.51 -3.87 20.16
CA GLU A 341 10.84 -4.40 19.81
C GLU A 341 11.96 -3.89 20.71
N LYS A 342 11.82 -2.69 21.29
CA LYS A 342 12.87 -2.08 22.12
C LYS A 342 12.68 -2.33 23.62
N THR A 343 11.48 -2.68 24.06
CA THR A 343 11.27 -3.12 25.44
C THR A 343 11.92 -4.47 25.65
N GLU A 344 12.82 -4.57 26.61
CA GLU A 344 13.40 -5.85 26.99
C GLU A 344 12.31 -6.76 27.59
N MET A 345 12.07 -7.89 26.91
CA MET A 345 11.10 -8.89 27.33
C MET A 345 11.79 -10.26 27.42
N THR A 346 11.67 -10.91 28.57
CA THR A 346 12.04 -12.31 28.77
C THR A 346 10.79 -13.18 28.67
N GLU A 347 10.93 -14.49 28.45
CA GLU A 347 9.79 -15.41 28.41
C GLU A 347 8.93 -15.36 29.69
N GLU A 348 9.54 -15.07 30.84
CA GLU A 348 8.83 -14.99 32.12
C GLU A 348 8.04 -13.68 32.30
N ASN A 349 8.54 -12.55 31.76
CA ASN A 349 7.92 -11.24 31.97
C ASN A 349 7.16 -10.69 30.75
N LYS A 350 7.22 -11.37 29.60
CA LYS A 350 6.66 -10.90 28.31
C LYS A 350 5.20 -10.49 28.43
N SER A 351 4.35 -11.33 29.03
CA SER A 351 2.92 -11.02 29.19
C SER A 351 2.68 -9.79 30.07
N GLN A 352 3.46 -9.62 31.14
CA GLN A 352 3.37 -8.44 32.00
C GLN A 352 3.81 -7.18 31.24
N LYS A 353 4.91 -7.24 30.49
CA LYS A 353 5.41 -6.08 29.73
C LYS A 353 4.47 -5.65 28.62
N ILE A 354 3.86 -6.60 27.91
CA ILE A 354 2.83 -6.30 26.91
C ILE A 354 1.61 -5.65 27.57
N HIS A 355 1.20 -6.13 28.75
CA HIS A 355 0.10 -5.53 29.51
C HIS A 355 0.43 -4.08 29.95
N GLU A 356 1.63 -3.82 30.47
CA GLU A 356 2.09 -2.48 30.85
C GLU A 356 2.03 -1.49 29.68
N LEU A 357 2.55 -1.88 28.50
CA LEU A 357 2.48 -1.06 27.29
C LEU A 357 1.03 -0.82 26.83
N SER A 358 0.18 -1.85 26.93
CA SER A 358 -1.24 -1.76 26.58
C SER A 358 -2.01 -0.78 27.49
N GLU A 359 -1.70 -0.77 28.79
CA GLU A 359 -2.30 0.19 29.73
C GLU A 359 -1.82 1.62 29.46
N GLN A 360 -0.58 1.81 29.03
CA GLN A 360 -0.06 3.14 28.67
C GLN A 360 -0.80 3.75 27.48
N ILE A 361 -1.04 2.98 26.41
CA ILE A 361 -1.83 3.51 25.30
C ILE A 361 -3.29 3.78 25.70
N ARG A 362 -3.89 2.94 26.55
CA ARG A 362 -5.25 3.20 27.09
C ARG A 362 -5.31 4.48 27.91
N ASP A 363 -4.35 4.68 28.81
CA ASP A 363 -4.25 5.89 29.63
C ASP A 363 -4.00 7.13 28.76
N ALA A 364 -3.13 7.04 27.75
CA ALA A 364 -2.92 8.10 26.77
C ALA A 364 -4.21 8.48 26.02
N CYS A 365 -5.01 7.50 25.60
CA CYS A 365 -6.33 7.74 24.98
C CYS A 365 -7.30 8.45 25.94
N ILE A 366 -7.33 8.07 27.23
CA ILE A 366 -8.22 8.67 28.23
C ILE A 366 -7.82 10.13 28.50
N ARG A 367 -6.52 10.42 28.58
CA ARG A 367 -6.00 11.76 28.90
C ARG A 367 -6.14 12.78 27.78
N ALA A 368 -6.33 12.32 26.54
CA ALA A 368 -6.46 13.19 25.38
C ALA A 368 -7.89 13.74 25.18
N ILE A 369 -8.87 13.27 25.96
CA ILE A 369 -10.24 13.78 26.03
C ILE A 369 -10.35 14.77 27.19
#